data_AF-A0AB36FPU1-F1
#
_entry.id   AF-A0AB36FPU1-F1
#
_cell.length_a   1.000
_cell.length_b   1.000
_cell.length_c   1.000
_cell.angle_alpha   90.00
_cell.angle_beta   90.00
_cell.angle_gamma   90.00
#
_symmetry.space_group_name_H-M   'P 1'
#
loop_
_entity.id
_entity.type
_entity.pdbx_description
1 polymer ?
#
loop_
_entity_poly.entity_id
_entity_poly.type
_entity_poly.pdbx_seq_one_letter_code
_entity_poly.pdbx_strand_id
1 'polypeptide(L)'
;MFKTVSLAVVSALCISASAVAAPHSVSGIILTYDLNKDESLPLEEFVDARRARFNASDSNKDGVLDESEYVYEWEGKVEKRLAEDRKASVKQTHIRFHAVDSNDDEFITIDEVNAVGERSFSRMDSDNDGVVALGDPEPAPRRSASQEKDDKPELVQRPMLRMPTSHNIEGFVTLYDPNGDEKVTKEEFHAVRKAQFQRTDENSDDKLTEQEYVLEFEDRLDAQIEKTHEGQIKQTYVRFEVLDTDENGKMTFSEYMVSGFNAFHRYDTNGDGYLTLADPAPAPRQQEQSDTTTAQVSE
;
A
#
# COMPACT_ATOMS: atom_id res chain seq x y z
N MET A 1 47.03 14.41 44.26
CA MET A 1 47.03 14.26 42.78
C MET A 1 46.21 13.04 42.42
N PHE A 2 44.92 13.20 42.12
CA PHE A 2 44.09 12.15 41.53
C PHE A 2 43.49 12.72 40.25
N LYS A 3 43.89 12.15 39.11
CA LYS A 3 43.45 12.54 37.77
C LYS A 3 42.01 12.08 37.56
N THR A 4 41.14 13.00 37.19
CA THR A 4 39.79 12.74 36.67
C THR A 4 39.91 12.16 35.26
N VAL A 5 39.34 10.99 35.02
CA VAL A 5 39.16 10.42 33.68
C VAL A 5 37.74 10.79 33.24
N SER A 6 37.64 11.64 32.20
CA SER A 6 36.36 11.98 31.58
C SER A 6 35.90 10.83 30.69
N LEU A 7 34.71 10.30 30.96
CA LEU A 7 34.02 9.31 30.15
C LEU A 7 33.33 10.05 29.00
N ALA A 8 33.89 9.95 27.79
CA ALA A 8 33.22 10.44 26.58
C ALA A 8 32.14 9.42 26.17
N VAL A 9 30.88 9.77 26.39
CA VAL A 9 29.74 9.05 25.85
C VAL A 9 29.63 9.41 24.37
N VAL A 10 30.05 8.49 23.50
CA VAL A 10 29.74 8.56 22.07
C VAL A 10 28.30 8.06 21.93
N SER A 11 27.35 8.99 21.85
CA SER A 11 25.98 8.68 21.45
C SER A 11 25.99 8.26 19.98
N ALA A 12 25.97 6.95 19.73
CA ALA A 12 25.65 6.41 18.42
C ALA A 12 24.17 6.71 18.13
N LEU A 13 23.94 7.68 17.24
CA LEU A 13 22.62 8.00 16.73
C LEU A 13 22.19 6.86 15.80
N CYS A 14 21.43 5.90 16.32
CA CYS A 14 20.80 4.87 15.48
C CYS A 14 19.69 5.52 14.65
N ILE A 15 20.03 5.96 13.43
CA ILE A 15 19.05 6.40 12.44
C ILE A 15 18.38 5.14 11.91
N SER A 16 17.11 4.97 12.25
CA SER A 16 16.26 3.88 11.76
C SER A 16 15.92 4.11 10.29
N ALA A 17 16.78 3.61 9.40
CA ALA A 17 16.52 3.58 7.97
C ALA A 17 15.47 2.49 7.67
N SER A 18 14.23 2.92 7.41
CA SER A 18 13.10 2.08 7.00
C SER A 18 13.45 1.29 5.72
N ALA A 19 13.48 -0.04 5.78
CA ALA A 19 13.61 -0.84 4.55
C ALA A 19 12.24 -1.06 3.90
N VAL A 20 12.19 -0.74 2.61
CA VAL A 20 11.03 -0.91 1.74
C VAL A 20 11.41 -2.00 0.76
N ALA A 21 10.43 -2.81 0.33
CA ALA A 21 10.53 -3.59 -0.91
C ALA A 21 10.97 -2.62 -1.99
N ALA A 22 11.93 -3.01 -2.85
CA ALA A 22 12.56 -2.10 -3.81
C ALA A 22 11.51 -1.10 -4.36
N PRO A 23 11.58 0.18 -3.98
CA PRO A 23 10.46 1.09 -4.15
C PRO A 23 10.00 1.15 -5.61
N HIS A 24 8.69 1.17 -5.83
CA HIS A 24 8.09 1.12 -7.17
C HIS A 24 8.08 2.48 -7.90
N SER A 25 8.92 3.42 -7.46
CA SER A 25 9.15 4.72 -8.11
C SER A 25 10.53 5.25 -7.75
N VAL A 26 11.11 6.09 -8.61
CA VAL A 26 12.37 6.80 -8.37
C VAL A 26 12.34 7.54 -7.03
N SER A 27 11.27 8.29 -6.78
CA SER A 27 11.00 9.01 -5.52
C SER A 27 11.03 8.10 -4.29
N GLY A 28 10.46 6.89 -4.40
CA GLY A 28 10.48 5.92 -3.31
C GLY A 28 11.89 5.40 -3.02
N ILE A 29 12.71 5.19 -4.05
CA ILE A 29 14.10 4.73 -3.91
C ILE A 29 14.93 5.83 -3.24
N ILE A 30 14.85 7.07 -3.74
CA ILE A 30 15.53 8.22 -3.16
C ILE A 30 15.17 8.37 -1.68
N LEU A 31 13.86 8.43 -1.33
CA LEU A 31 13.40 8.50 0.07
C LEU A 31 14.00 7.46 1.02
N THR A 32 14.37 6.31 0.47
CA THR A 32 14.75 5.13 1.23
C THR A 32 16.27 5.03 1.39
N TYR A 33 17.02 5.51 0.40
CA TYR A 33 18.46 5.26 0.27
C TYR A 33 19.31 6.54 0.13
N ASP A 34 18.71 7.71 -0.10
CA ASP A 34 19.37 9.01 -0.06
C ASP A 34 19.59 9.42 1.41
N LEU A 35 20.77 9.10 1.93
CA LEU A 35 21.18 9.33 3.31
C LEU A 35 21.51 10.80 3.54
N ASN A 36 22.06 11.46 2.52
CA ASN A 36 22.51 12.85 2.60
C ASN A 36 21.37 13.86 2.35
N LYS A 37 20.23 13.40 1.79
CA LYS A 37 19.00 14.13 1.48
C LYS A 37 19.21 15.26 0.47
N ASP A 38 20.08 15.06 -0.51
CA ASP A 38 20.35 16.00 -1.60
C ASP A 38 19.46 15.76 -2.84
N GLU A 39 18.53 14.81 -2.77
CA GLU A 39 17.59 14.41 -3.83
C GLU A 39 18.27 13.74 -5.03
N SER A 40 19.55 13.37 -4.91
CA SER A 40 20.37 12.70 -5.91
C SER A 40 21.05 11.48 -5.31
N LEU A 41 20.65 10.29 -5.74
CA LEU A 41 21.16 9.04 -5.21
C LEU A 41 22.18 8.40 -6.17
N PRO A 42 23.50 8.57 -5.97
CA PRO A 42 24.50 7.85 -6.74
C PRO A 42 24.51 6.35 -6.40
N LEU A 43 25.00 5.53 -7.33
CA LEU A 43 25.11 4.08 -7.14
C LEU A 43 25.91 3.69 -5.88
N GLU A 44 26.98 4.43 -5.57
CA GLU A 44 27.80 4.18 -4.37
C GLU A 44 27.00 4.35 -3.08
N GLU A 45 26.26 5.46 -2.95
CA GLU A 45 25.41 5.72 -1.79
C GLU A 45 24.29 4.68 -1.66
N PHE A 46 23.70 4.26 -2.78
CA PHE A 46 22.73 3.18 -2.81
C PHE A 46 23.32 1.85 -2.33
N VAL A 47 24.53 1.48 -2.77
CA VAL A 47 25.23 0.26 -2.35
C VAL A 47 25.56 0.31 -0.86
N ASP A 48 26.06 1.45 -0.37
CA ASP A 48 26.40 1.63 1.05
C ASP A 48 25.17 1.53 1.94
N ALA A 49 24.06 2.18 1.54
CA ALA A 49 22.80 2.08 2.26
C ALA A 49 22.24 0.64 2.28
N ARG A 50 22.39 -0.12 1.18
CA ARG A 50 22.02 -1.54 1.15
C ARG A 50 22.96 -2.43 1.97
N ARG A 51 24.25 -2.12 2.01
CA ARG A 51 25.22 -2.83 2.86
C ARG A 51 24.95 -2.60 4.35
N ALA A 52 24.66 -1.36 4.73
CA ALA A 52 24.26 -1.03 6.10
C ALA A 52 23.03 -1.83 6.53
N ARG A 53 22.07 -2.05 5.62
CA ARG A 53 20.90 -2.89 5.87
C ARG A 53 21.25 -4.37 5.98
N PHE A 54 22.01 -4.91 5.03
CA PHE A 54 22.47 -6.29 5.08
C PHE A 54 23.14 -6.60 6.43
N ASN A 55 24.07 -5.75 6.86
CA ASN A 55 24.76 -5.91 8.14
C ASN A 55 23.84 -5.73 9.38
N ALA A 56 22.73 -5.01 9.24
CA ALA A 56 21.75 -4.85 10.31
C ALA A 56 20.81 -6.05 10.42
N SER A 57 20.57 -6.76 9.31
CA SER A 57 19.77 -7.98 9.26
C SER A 57 20.57 -9.22 9.66
N ASP A 58 21.87 -9.23 9.36
CA ASP A 58 22.84 -10.25 9.79
C ASP A 58 23.08 -10.15 11.30
N SER A 59 22.16 -10.76 12.05
CA SER A 59 22.07 -10.65 13.50
C SER A 59 23.17 -11.46 14.17
N ASN A 60 23.50 -12.61 13.58
CA ASN A 60 24.55 -13.51 14.07
C ASN A 60 25.97 -13.06 13.64
N LYS A 61 26.09 -12.14 12.67
CA LYS A 61 27.33 -11.56 12.13
C LYS A 61 28.25 -12.56 11.43
N ASP A 62 27.67 -13.57 10.76
CA ASP A 62 28.41 -14.56 9.99
C ASP A 62 28.67 -14.12 8.54
N GLY A 63 28.18 -12.94 8.15
CA GLY A 63 28.40 -12.33 6.85
C GLY A 63 27.46 -12.83 5.75
N VAL A 64 26.46 -13.63 6.10
CA VAL A 64 25.35 -14.03 5.23
C VAL A 64 24.01 -13.74 5.90
N LEU A 65 22.92 -13.74 5.13
CA LEU A 65 21.57 -13.71 5.68
C LEU A 65 20.91 -15.06 5.49
N ASP A 66 20.56 -15.73 6.58
CA ASP A 66 19.67 -16.88 6.46
C ASP A 66 18.21 -16.44 6.21
N GLU A 67 17.35 -17.40 5.86
CA GLU A 67 15.94 -17.14 5.60
C GLU A 67 15.25 -16.42 6.76
N SER A 68 15.57 -16.80 8.00
CA SER A 68 14.93 -16.23 9.19
C SER A 68 15.37 -14.80 9.44
N GLU A 69 16.67 -14.49 9.31
CA GLU A 69 17.21 -13.14 9.43
C GLU A 69 16.67 -12.21 8.35
N TYR A 70 16.54 -12.72 7.13
CA TYR A 70 15.95 -11.98 6.02
C TYR A 70 14.46 -11.72 6.25
N VAL A 71 13.65 -12.76 6.51
CA VAL A 71 12.19 -12.65 6.67
C VAL A 71 11.82 -11.82 7.89
N TYR A 72 12.51 -11.97 9.03
CA TYR A 72 12.22 -11.23 10.25
C TYR A 72 12.31 -9.71 10.07
N GLU A 73 13.30 -9.24 9.30
CA GLU A 73 13.41 -7.81 8.96
C GLU A 73 12.21 -7.32 8.15
N TRP A 74 11.74 -8.15 7.19
CA TRP A 74 10.60 -7.84 6.34
C TRP A 74 9.29 -7.82 7.11
N GLU A 75 9.04 -8.86 7.91
CA GLU A 75 7.84 -9.00 8.75
C GLU A 75 7.66 -7.78 9.65
N GLY A 76 8.67 -7.44 10.46
CA GLY A 76 8.56 -6.31 11.39
C GLY A 76 8.30 -4.96 10.72
N LYS A 77 8.72 -4.80 9.45
CA LYS A 77 8.49 -3.57 8.67
C LYS A 77 7.10 -3.54 8.04
N VAL A 78 6.65 -4.67 7.52
CA VAL A 78 5.28 -4.82 7.00
C VAL A 78 4.29 -4.57 8.14
N GLU A 79 4.50 -5.19 9.30
CA GLU A 79 3.67 -4.99 10.50
C GLU A 79 3.62 -3.52 10.93
N LYS A 80 4.79 -2.88 11.06
CA LYS A 80 4.85 -1.47 11.46
C LYS A 80 4.07 -0.56 10.49
N ARG A 81 4.22 -0.79 9.19
CA ARG A 81 3.51 0.00 8.17
C ARG A 81 2.02 -0.26 8.17
N LEU A 82 1.60 -1.52 8.26
CA LEU A 82 0.18 -1.87 8.36
C LEU A 82 -0.45 -1.28 9.62
N ALA A 83 0.29 -1.20 10.74
CA ALA A 83 -0.17 -0.53 11.95
C ALA A 83 -0.30 1.00 11.79
N GLU A 84 0.63 1.65 11.10
CA GLU A 84 0.55 3.08 10.75
C GLU A 84 -0.65 3.36 9.82
N ASP A 85 -0.83 2.53 8.79
CA ASP A 85 -1.96 2.60 7.85
C ASP A 85 -3.30 2.33 8.55
N ARG A 86 -3.35 1.37 9.48
CA ARG A 86 -4.53 1.08 10.31
C ARG A 86 -4.93 2.33 11.09
N LYS A 87 -3.98 2.94 11.80
CA LYS A 87 -4.21 4.15 12.59
C LYS A 87 -4.72 5.31 11.73
N ALA A 88 -4.13 5.51 10.55
CA ALA A 88 -4.57 6.52 9.61
C ALA A 88 -5.99 6.25 9.10
N SER A 89 -6.29 4.99 8.76
CA SER A 89 -7.60 4.57 8.25
C SER A 89 -8.70 4.72 9.29
N VAL A 90 -8.48 4.28 10.54
CA VAL A 90 -9.44 4.45 11.65
C VAL A 90 -9.73 5.93 11.90
N LYS A 91 -8.70 6.79 11.90
CA LYS A 91 -8.89 8.25 12.01
C LYS A 91 -9.78 8.79 10.88
N GLN A 92 -9.59 8.31 9.65
CA GLN A 92 -10.44 8.71 8.52
C GLN A 92 -11.87 8.19 8.66
N THR A 93 -12.10 7.05 9.30
CA THR A 93 -13.43 6.50 9.54
C THR A 93 -14.25 7.38 10.47
N HIS A 94 -13.68 7.92 11.54
CA HIS A 94 -14.35 8.92 12.38
C HIS A 94 -14.76 10.16 11.58
N ILE A 95 -13.87 10.66 10.71
CA ILE A 95 -14.18 11.80 9.84
C ILE A 95 -15.31 11.45 8.87
N ARG A 96 -15.33 10.23 8.32
CA ARG A 96 -16.38 9.75 7.43
C ARG A 96 -17.72 9.61 8.14
N PHE A 97 -17.72 9.16 9.40
CA PHE A 97 -18.93 9.07 10.22
C PHE A 97 -19.62 10.44 10.29
N HIS A 98 -18.90 11.47 10.74
CA HIS A 98 -19.42 12.85 10.79
C HIS A 98 -19.75 13.46 9.42
N ALA A 99 -19.19 12.93 8.33
CA ALA A 99 -19.54 13.39 6.98
C ALA A 99 -20.83 12.76 6.44
N VAL A 100 -21.27 11.64 7.03
CA VAL A 100 -22.52 10.95 6.70
C VAL A 100 -23.64 11.42 7.62
N ASP A 101 -23.37 11.55 8.93
CA ASP A 101 -24.25 12.19 9.92
C ASP A 101 -24.43 13.67 9.54
N SER A 102 -25.51 13.98 8.85
CA SER A 102 -25.72 15.27 8.20
C SER A 102 -26.51 16.24 9.06
N ASN A 103 -27.24 15.71 10.04
CA ASN A 103 -28.02 16.47 11.00
C ASN A 103 -27.29 16.62 12.35
N ASP A 104 -26.07 16.09 12.47
CA ASP A 104 -25.21 16.12 13.66
C ASP A 104 -25.93 15.56 14.90
N ASP A 105 -26.72 14.50 14.72
CA ASP A 105 -27.49 13.88 15.82
C ASP A 105 -26.78 12.70 16.50
N GLU A 106 -25.53 12.42 16.10
CA GLU A 106 -24.66 11.33 16.56
C GLU A 106 -25.10 9.93 16.10
N PHE A 107 -26.08 9.84 15.20
CA PHE A 107 -26.53 8.60 14.59
C PHE A 107 -26.55 8.70 13.08
N ILE A 108 -26.17 7.62 12.40
CA ILE A 108 -26.35 7.50 10.97
C ILE A 108 -27.64 6.71 10.70
N THR A 109 -28.54 7.32 9.95
CA THR A 109 -29.75 6.65 9.45
C THR A 109 -29.58 6.13 8.03
N ILE A 110 -30.42 5.17 7.62
CA ILE A 110 -30.41 4.65 6.25
C ILE A 110 -30.67 5.75 5.21
N ASP A 111 -31.45 6.77 5.55
CA ASP A 111 -31.75 7.90 4.67
C ASP A 111 -30.51 8.75 4.39
N GLU A 112 -29.67 8.98 5.39
CA GLU A 112 -28.40 9.69 5.23
C GLU A 112 -27.38 8.89 4.43
N VAL A 113 -27.30 7.57 4.70
CA VAL A 113 -26.51 6.63 3.91
C VAL A 113 -26.96 6.68 2.44
N ASN A 114 -28.27 6.68 2.17
CA ASN A 114 -28.79 6.76 0.81
C ASN A 114 -28.52 8.13 0.17
N ALA A 115 -28.65 9.24 0.90
CA ALA A 115 -28.37 10.57 0.39
C ALA A 115 -26.90 10.74 -0.05
N VAL A 116 -25.95 10.21 0.72
CA VAL A 116 -24.53 10.15 0.35
C VAL A 116 -24.31 9.19 -0.82
N GLY A 117 -25.02 8.06 -0.82
CA GLY A 117 -24.98 7.04 -1.87
C GLY A 117 -25.39 7.59 -3.24
N GLU A 118 -26.53 8.29 -3.32
CA GLU A 118 -27.05 8.84 -4.58
C GLU A 118 -26.05 9.79 -5.24
N ARG A 119 -25.38 10.64 -4.45
CA ARG A 119 -24.31 11.52 -4.96
C ARG A 119 -23.13 10.75 -5.56
N SER A 120 -22.86 9.55 -5.04
CA SER A 120 -21.80 8.68 -5.55
C SER A 120 -22.26 7.93 -6.79
N PHE A 121 -23.52 7.47 -6.82
CA PHE A 121 -24.14 6.82 -7.98
C PHE A 121 -24.20 7.77 -9.17
N SER A 122 -24.79 8.97 -9.02
CA SER A 122 -24.88 9.97 -10.10
C SER A 122 -23.52 10.47 -10.57
N ARG A 123 -22.46 10.33 -9.75
CA ARG A 123 -21.11 10.62 -10.20
C ARG A 123 -20.58 9.53 -11.12
N MET A 124 -20.94 8.27 -10.90
CA MET A 124 -20.52 7.16 -11.75
C MET A 124 -21.33 7.05 -13.02
N ASP A 125 -22.65 7.21 -12.91
CA ASP A 125 -23.62 7.22 -14.01
C ASP A 125 -23.46 8.52 -14.82
N SER A 126 -22.37 8.58 -15.60
CA SER A 126 -21.94 9.79 -16.30
C SER A 126 -22.82 10.13 -17.50
N ASP A 127 -23.44 9.13 -18.12
CA ASP A 127 -24.40 9.30 -19.21
C ASP A 127 -25.86 9.40 -18.74
N ASN A 128 -26.12 9.22 -17.44
CA ASN A 128 -27.40 9.40 -16.76
C ASN A 128 -28.48 8.43 -17.28
N ASP A 129 -28.09 7.20 -17.61
CA ASP A 129 -29.01 6.17 -18.07
C ASP A 129 -29.65 5.37 -16.91
N GLY A 130 -29.21 5.64 -15.68
CA GLY A 130 -29.69 5.00 -14.46
C GLY A 130 -28.97 3.70 -14.11
N VAL A 131 -27.89 3.38 -14.82
CA VAL A 131 -27.06 2.19 -14.65
C VAL A 131 -25.59 2.61 -14.63
N VAL A 132 -24.79 1.94 -13.81
CA VAL A 132 -23.32 2.07 -13.87
C VAL A 132 -22.76 0.78 -14.44
N ALA A 133 -22.24 0.82 -15.66
CA ALA A 133 -21.68 -0.33 -16.35
C ALA A 133 -20.14 -0.25 -16.43
N LEU A 134 -19.47 -1.39 -16.51
CA LEU A 134 -18.00 -1.45 -16.61
C LEU A 134 -17.43 -0.67 -17.82
N GLY A 135 -18.23 -0.48 -18.86
CA GLY A 135 -17.85 0.27 -20.07
C GLY A 135 -18.03 1.79 -19.98
N ASP A 136 -18.55 2.30 -18.87
CA ASP A 136 -18.86 3.72 -18.73
C ASP A 136 -17.58 4.56 -18.60
N PRO A 137 -17.62 5.84 -19.04
CA PRO A 137 -16.48 6.71 -18.88
C PRO A 137 -16.20 6.96 -17.39
N GLU A 138 -14.95 6.73 -16.98
CA GLU A 138 -14.51 7.03 -15.62
C GLU A 138 -14.76 8.49 -15.27
N PRO A 139 -15.41 8.78 -14.12
CA PRO A 139 -15.71 10.15 -13.75
C PRO A 139 -14.43 10.93 -13.50
N ALA A 140 -14.42 12.18 -13.99
CA ALA A 140 -13.28 13.07 -13.85
C ALA A 140 -12.76 13.05 -12.39
N PRO A 141 -11.44 12.83 -12.18
CA PRO A 141 -10.88 12.73 -10.85
C PRO A 141 -11.22 14.00 -10.06
N ARG A 142 -11.59 13.83 -8.80
CA ARG A 142 -11.74 14.98 -7.91
C ARG A 142 -10.39 15.69 -7.87
N ARG A 143 -10.32 16.92 -8.40
CA ARG A 143 -9.13 17.76 -8.28
C ARG A 143 -8.80 17.86 -6.80
N SER A 144 -7.73 17.20 -6.38
CA SER A 144 -7.23 17.39 -5.02
C SER A 144 -6.66 18.80 -4.95
N ALA A 145 -6.83 19.49 -3.81
CA ALA A 145 -6.21 20.80 -3.59
C ALA A 145 -4.67 20.79 -3.74
N SER A 146 -4.06 19.60 -3.78
CA SER A 146 -2.65 19.36 -4.10
C SER A 146 -2.30 19.42 -5.60
N GLN A 147 -3.27 19.34 -6.52
CA GLN A 147 -3.03 19.48 -7.97
C GLN A 147 -3.04 20.95 -8.44
N GLU A 148 -3.44 21.90 -7.59
CA GLU A 148 -3.50 23.33 -7.93
C GLU A 148 -2.18 24.08 -7.70
N LYS A 149 -1.19 23.43 -7.10
CA LYS A 149 0.11 24.05 -6.85
C LYS A 149 1.13 23.47 -7.84
N ASP A 150 1.82 24.35 -8.56
CA ASP A 150 3.10 24.08 -9.26
C ASP A 150 4.23 23.76 -8.25
N ASP A 151 3.92 22.99 -7.21
CA ASP A 151 4.88 22.58 -6.19
C ASP A 151 5.68 21.40 -6.75
N LYS A 152 6.99 21.40 -6.45
CA LYS A 152 7.88 20.26 -6.74
C LYS A 152 7.24 18.97 -6.22
N PRO A 153 7.39 17.83 -6.91
CA PRO A 153 6.83 16.57 -6.46
C PRO A 153 7.32 16.24 -5.04
N GLU A 154 6.39 16.24 -4.07
CA GLU A 154 6.70 15.87 -2.70
C GLU A 154 6.92 14.36 -2.63
N LEU A 155 7.98 13.97 -1.94
CA LEU A 155 8.36 12.58 -1.75
C LEU A 155 7.40 11.90 -0.74
N VAL A 156 6.33 11.27 -1.24
CA VAL A 156 5.33 10.58 -0.40
C VAL A 156 5.30 9.07 -0.69
N GLN A 157 5.39 8.25 0.36
CA GLN A 157 5.18 6.81 0.23
C GLN A 157 3.68 6.48 0.15
N ARG A 158 3.32 5.58 -0.76
CA ARG A 158 1.94 5.09 -0.87
C ARG A 158 1.61 4.14 0.30
N PRO A 159 0.37 4.20 0.84
CA PRO A 159 -0.09 3.22 1.82
C PRO A 159 0.02 1.79 1.28
N MET A 160 0.36 0.84 2.14
CA MET A 160 0.34 -0.59 1.84
C MET A 160 -1.09 -1.13 1.85
N LEU A 161 -1.91 -0.61 2.75
CA LEU A 161 -3.29 -1.01 2.90
C LEU A 161 -4.19 -0.26 1.91
N ARG A 162 -4.81 -1.00 0.98
CA ARG A 162 -5.84 -0.47 0.08
C ARG A 162 -7.16 -1.15 0.36
N MET A 163 -8.09 -0.41 0.95
CA MET A 163 -9.46 -0.88 1.10
C MET A 163 -10.16 -0.91 -0.27
N PRO A 164 -11.08 -1.86 -0.51
CA PRO A 164 -12.01 -1.77 -1.63
C PRO A 164 -12.75 -0.43 -1.59
N THR A 165 -12.79 0.29 -2.70
CA THR A 165 -13.47 1.59 -2.78
C THR A 165 -14.20 1.77 -4.10
N SER A 166 -15.29 2.52 -4.08
CA SER A 166 -16.12 2.86 -5.23
C SER A 166 -15.70 4.17 -5.92
N HIS A 167 -14.41 4.49 -5.96
CA HIS A 167 -13.91 5.74 -6.56
C HIS A 167 -13.75 5.68 -8.08
N ASN A 168 -13.66 4.47 -8.64
CA ASN A 168 -13.59 4.16 -10.07
C ASN A 168 -14.68 3.13 -10.44
N ILE A 169 -15.05 3.06 -11.72
CA ILE A 169 -16.19 2.25 -12.21
C ILE A 169 -15.99 0.78 -11.82
N GLU A 170 -14.81 0.23 -12.08
CA GLU A 170 -14.47 -1.16 -11.74
C GLU A 170 -14.67 -1.47 -10.24
N GLY A 171 -14.19 -0.58 -9.36
CA GLY A 171 -14.36 -0.73 -7.91
C GLY A 171 -15.80 -0.54 -7.46
N PHE A 172 -16.59 0.27 -8.18
CA PHE A 172 -18.02 0.44 -7.92
C PHE A 172 -18.80 -0.83 -8.28
N VAL A 173 -18.61 -1.35 -9.50
CA VAL A 173 -19.24 -2.60 -9.97
C VAL A 173 -18.87 -3.76 -9.05
N THR A 174 -17.58 -3.93 -8.73
CA THR A 174 -17.10 -4.99 -7.82
C THR A 174 -17.80 -4.99 -6.45
N LEU A 175 -18.22 -3.83 -5.95
CA LEU A 175 -18.84 -3.68 -4.64
C LEU A 175 -20.37 -3.80 -4.65
N TYR A 176 -21.01 -3.49 -5.79
CA TYR A 176 -22.44 -3.26 -5.87
C TYR A 176 -23.16 -4.07 -6.96
N ASP A 177 -22.46 -4.98 -7.66
CA ASP A 177 -23.02 -5.92 -8.63
C ASP A 177 -23.18 -7.33 -7.99
N PRO A 178 -24.32 -7.63 -7.34
CA PRO A 178 -24.57 -8.95 -6.77
C PRO A 178 -24.95 -10.01 -7.81
N ASN A 179 -25.40 -9.61 -9.00
CA ASN A 179 -25.93 -10.54 -10.01
C ASN A 179 -24.85 -10.98 -11.03
N GLY A 180 -23.72 -10.26 -11.07
CA GLY A 180 -22.56 -10.54 -11.91
C GLY A 180 -22.76 -10.19 -13.39
N ASP A 181 -23.65 -9.26 -13.72
CA ASP A 181 -23.93 -8.83 -15.08
C ASP A 181 -23.06 -7.65 -15.57
N GLU A 182 -22.06 -7.28 -14.77
CA GLU A 182 -21.09 -6.19 -14.99
C GLU A 182 -21.72 -4.79 -14.99
N LYS A 183 -22.93 -4.69 -14.41
CA LYS A 183 -23.69 -3.45 -14.28
C LYS A 183 -24.23 -3.32 -12.87
N VAL A 184 -24.50 -2.09 -12.47
CA VAL A 184 -25.11 -1.79 -11.19
C VAL A 184 -26.30 -0.88 -11.43
N THR A 185 -27.49 -1.41 -11.20
CA THR A 185 -28.73 -0.63 -11.15
C THR A 185 -28.87 0.11 -9.83
N LYS A 186 -29.74 1.13 -9.78
CA LYS A 186 -30.05 1.83 -8.52
C LYS A 186 -30.61 0.87 -7.47
N GLU A 187 -31.44 -0.07 -7.89
CA GLU A 187 -32.06 -1.07 -7.01
C GLU A 187 -31.01 -1.95 -6.35
N GLU A 188 -30.02 -2.44 -7.10
CA GLU A 188 -28.90 -3.23 -6.58
C GLU A 188 -28.03 -2.41 -5.63
N PHE A 189 -27.69 -1.19 -6.03
CA PHE A 189 -26.93 -0.27 -5.21
C PHE A 189 -27.60 -0.02 -3.85
N HIS A 190 -28.89 0.28 -3.84
CA HIS A 190 -29.65 0.47 -2.59
C HIS A 190 -29.79 -0.83 -1.79
N ALA A 191 -30.01 -1.97 -2.45
CA ALA A 191 -30.14 -3.26 -1.77
C ALA A 191 -28.85 -3.64 -1.02
N VAL A 192 -27.69 -3.49 -1.67
CA VAL A 192 -26.38 -3.77 -1.04
C VAL A 192 -26.12 -2.81 0.11
N ARG A 193 -26.38 -1.50 -0.05
CA ARG A 193 -26.20 -0.52 1.04
C ARG A 193 -27.12 -0.79 2.23
N LYS A 194 -28.38 -1.15 1.97
CA LYS A 194 -29.33 -1.54 3.01
C LYS A 194 -28.86 -2.80 3.76
N ALA A 195 -28.39 -3.82 3.03
CA ALA A 195 -27.85 -5.03 3.65
C ALA A 195 -26.59 -4.73 4.49
N GLN A 196 -25.72 -3.83 4.02
CA GLN A 196 -24.55 -3.38 4.79
C GLN A 196 -24.97 -2.66 6.07
N PHE A 197 -25.92 -1.73 5.98
CA PHE A 197 -26.46 -1.01 7.14
C PHE A 197 -27.01 -1.97 8.19
N GLN A 198 -27.87 -2.90 7.78
CA GLN A 198 -28.49 -3.89 8.68
C GLN A 198 -27.49 -4.85 9.32
N ARG A 199 -26.36 -5.12 8.66
CA ARG A 199 -25.30 -5.94 9.25
C ARG A 199 -24.49 -5.17 10.30
N THR A 200 -24.39 -3.85 10.16
CA THR A 200 -23.70 -2.97 11.12
C THR A 200 -24.58 -2.61 12.31
N ASP A 201 -25.89 -2.56 12.12
CA ASP A 201 -26.89 -2.29 13.15
C ASP A 201 -27.06 -3.50 14.08
N GLU A 202 -26.18 -3.60 15.07
CA GLU A 202 -26.08 -4.76 15.97
C GLU A 202 -27.29 -4.84 16.91
N ASN A 203 -27.83 -3.69 17.31
CA ASN A 203 -28.97 -3.60 18.23
C ASN A 203 -30.34 -3.60 17.51
N SER A 204 -30.35 -3.47 16.17
CA SER A 204 -31.54 -3.45 15.30
C SER A 204 -32.51 -2.30 15.61
N ASP A 205 -31.99 -1.10 15.90
CA ASP A 205 -32.77 0.11 16.18
C ASP A 205 -32.91 1.06 14.97
N ASP A 206 -32.50 0.61 13.78
CA ASP A 206 -32.49 1.34 12.51
C ASP A 206 -31.58 2.60 12.53
N LYS A 207 -30.61 2.64 13.45
CA LYS A 207 -29.58 3.69 13.55
C LYS A 207 -28.22 3.06 13.77
N LEU A 208 -27.18 3.71 13.24
CA LEU A 208 -25.80 3.33 13.53
C LEU A 208 -25.17 4.38 14.43
N THR A 209 -24.72 3.94 15.59
CA THR A 209 -23.82 4.72 16.43
C THR A 209 -22.44 4.81 15.81
N GLU A 210 -21.64 5.80 16.24
CA GLU A 210 -20.23 5.90 15.83
C GLU A 210 -19.47 4.61 16.18
N GLN A 211 -19.79 4.00 17.32
CA GLN A 211 -19.14 2.76 17.76
C GLN A 211 -19.44 1.60 16.81
N GLU A 212 -20.71 1.36 16.44
CA GLU A 212 -21.08 0.30 15.50
C GLU A 212 -20.42 0.53 14.12
N TYR A 213 -20.44 1.78 13.64
CA TYR A 213 -19.84 2.15 12.37
C TYR A 213 -18.31 1.92 12.35
N VAL A 214 -17.62 2.31 13.42
CA VAL A 214 -16.17 2.15 13.54
C VAL A 214 -15.78 0.69 13.72
N LEU A 215 -16.48 -0.07 14.58
CA LEU A 215 -16.17 -1.48 14.82
C LEU A 215 -16.32 -2.32 13.55
N GLU A 216 -17.40 -2.13 12.79
CA GLU A 216 -17.58 -2.84 11.53
C GLU A 216 -16.45 -2.52 10.53
N PHE A 217 -16.02 -1.25 10.49
CA PHE A 217 -14.91 -0.86 9.63
C PHE A 217 -13.59 -1.47 10.12
N GLU A 218 -13.32 -1.48 11.43
CA GLU A 218 -12.13 -2.10 12.02
C GLU A 218 -12.08 -3.61 11.70
N ASP A 219 -13.19 -4.33 11.80
CA ASP A 219 -13.24 -5.76 11.45
C ASP A 219 -12.85 -6.02 10.00
N ARG A 220 -13.40 -5.22 9.06
CA ARG A 220 -13.02 -5.31 7.64
C ARG A 220 -11.58 -4.89 7.40
N LEU A 221 -11.11 -3.88 8.11
CA LEU A 221 -9.75 -3.37 8.02
C LEU A 221 -8.75 -4.43 8.49
N ASP A 222 -9.02 -5.09 9.61
CA ASP A 222 -8.17 -6.12 10.20
C ASP A 222 -8.13 -7.38 9.32
N ALA A 223 -9.27 -7.79 8.74
CA ALA A 223 -9.31 -8.85 7.74
C ALA A 223 -8.46 -8.52 6.48
N GLN A 224 -8.50 -7.26 6.03
CA GLN A 224 -7.69 -6.83 4.89
C GLN A 224 -6.20 -6.70 5.25
N ILE A 225 -5.87 -6.31 6.49
CA ILE A 225 -4.50 -6.30 7.02
C ILE A 225 -3.93 -7.71 7.01
N GLU A 226 -4.67 -8.70 7.52
CA GLU A 226 -4.22 -10.10 7.54
C GLU A 226 -3.93 -10.61 6.12
N LYS A 227 -4.88 -10.43 5.20
CA LYS A 227 -4.70 -10.82 3.79
C LYS A 227 -3.49 -10.14 3.15
N THR A 228 -3.30 -8.85 3.44
CA THR A 228 -2.16 -8.08 2.89
C THR A 228 -0.85 -8.55 3.50
N HIS A 229 -0.83 -8.78 4.82
CA HIS A 229 0.31 -9.30 5.55
C HIS A 229 0.74 -10.66 4.98
N GLU A 230 -0.16 -11.64 4.92
CA GLU A 230 0.13 -12.95 4.33
C GLU A 230 0.70 -12.85 2.92
N GLY A 231 0.13 -12.00 2.07
CA GLY A 231 0.59 -11.78 0.71
C GLY A 231 2.01 -11.23 0.66
N GLN A 232 2.33 -10.23 1.50
CA GLN A 232 3.67 -9.65 1.60
C GLN A 232 4.69 -10.65 2.14
N ILE A 233 4.31 -11.46 3.13
CA ILE A 233 5.21 -12.47 3.71
C ILE A 233 5.50 -13.57 2.69
N LYS A 234 4.47 -14.11 2.01
CA LYS A 234 4.66 -15.08 0.92
C LYS A 234 5.59 -14.55 -0.17
N GLN A 235 5.43 -13.29 -0.58
CA GLN A 235 6.32 -12.65 -1.56
C GLN A 235 7.76 -12.47 -1.04
N THR A 236 7.93 -12.31 0.27
CA THR A 236 9.26 -12.21 0.89
C THR A 236 10.01 -13.53 0.79
N TYR A 237 9.35 -14.66 1.08
CA TYR A 237 9.92 -16.00 0.91
C TYR A 237 10.28 -16.28 -0.55
N VAL A 238 9.36 -16.03 -1.49
CA VAL A 238 9.65 -16.19 -2.94
C VAL A 238 10.85 -15.33 -3.36
N ARG A 239 10.98 -14.11 -2.84
CA ARG A 239 12.13 -13.27 -3.13
C ARG A 239 13.43 -13.80 -2.52
N PHE A 240 13.38 -14.41 -1.33
CA PHE A 240 14.54 -15.06 -0.74
C PHE A 240 15.02 -16.20 -1.64
N GLU A 241 14.11 -17.11 -2.01
CA GLU A 241 14.40 -18.24 -2.91
C GLU A 241 14.99 -17.79 -4.26
N VAL A 242 14.46 -16.72 -4.86
CA VAL A 242 14.97 -16.20 -6.15
C VAL A 242 16.36 -15.56 -6.03
N LEU A 243 16.72 -15.06 -4.85
CA LEU A 243 18.02 -14.40 -4.63
C LEU A 243 19.10 -15.40 -4.18
N ASP A 244 18.73 -16.44 -3.43
CA ASP A 244 19.59 -17.56 -3.04
C ASP A 244 19.92 -18.44 -4.25
N THR A 245 20.88 -17.99 -5.07
CA THR A 245 21.07 -18.52 -6.43
C THR A 245 21.73 -19.89 -6.42
N ASP A 246 22.51 -20.19 -5.38
CA ASP A 246 23.13 -21.49 -5.17
C ASP A 246 22.30 -22.44 -4.28
N GLU A 247 21.08 -22.02 -3.89
CA GLU A 247 20.10 -22.79 -3.12
C GLU A 247 20.66 -23.34 -1.80
N ASN A 248 21.59 -22.62 -1.17
CA ASN A 248 22.27 -23.09 0.03
C ASN A 248 21.54 -22.67 1.33
N GLY A 249 20.44 -21.91 1.23
CA GLY A 249 19.65 -21.38 2.34
C GLY A 249 20.25 -20.14 3.01
N LYS A 250 21.28 -19.52 2.41
CA LYS A 250 22.00 -18.35 2.92
C LYS A 250 22.29 -17.39 1.77
N MET A 251 21.86 -16.15 1.93
CA MET A 251 22.07 -15.10 0.96
C MET A 251 23.33 -14.31 1.26
N THR A 252 24.29 -14.34 0.33
CA THR A 252 25.47 -13.47 0.38
C THR A 252 25.10 -12.02 0.04
N PHE A 253 25.98 -11.06 0.36
CA PHE A 253 25.77 -9.67 -0.04
C PHE A 253 25.68 -9.51 -1.57
N SER A 254 26.44 -10.31 -2.34
CA SER A 254 26.40 -10.28 -3.79
C SER A 254 25.05 -10.69 -4.34
N GLU A 255 24.46 -11.76 -3.82
CA GLU A 255 23.11 -12.22 -4.16
C GLU A 255 22.04 -11.21 -3.73
N TYR A 256 22.13 -10.70 -2.51
CA TYR A 256 21.25 -9.65 -2.00
C TYR A 256 21.23 -8.40 -2.90
N MET A 257 22.37 -8.07 -3.51
CA MET A 257 22.53 -6.90 -4.39
C MET A 257 21.96 -7.09 -5.79
N VAL A 258 21.71 -8.32 -6.27
CA VAL A 258 21.13 -8.57 -7.61
C VAL A 258 19.79 -7.83 -7.78
N SER A 259 18.88 -7.96 -6.81
CA SER A 259 17.62 -7.19 -6.81
C SER A 259 17.83 -5.68 -6.76
N GLY A 260 18.87 -5.23 -6.04
CA GLY A 260 19.21 -3.82 -5.89
C GLY A 260 19.67 -3.21 -7.21
N PHE A 261 20.60 -3.86 -7.90
CA PHE A 261 21.05 -3.40 -9.21
C PHE A 261 19.93 -3.42 -10.23
N ASN A 262 19.10 -4.46 -10.28
CA ASN A 262 17.96 -4.50 -11.19
C ASN A 262 16.99 -3.33 -10.95
N ALA A 263 16.75 -2.97 -9.69
CA ALA A 263 15.95 -1.80 -9.35
C ALA A 263 16.65 -0.49 -9.76
N PHE A 264 17.93 -0.33 -9.44
CA PHE A 264 18.70 0.88 -9.77
C PHE A 264 18.71 1.13 -11.28
N HIS A 265 19.16 0.16 -12.08
CA HIS A 265 19.21 0.27 -13.54
C HIS A 265 17.83 0.46 -14.18
N ARG A 266 16.77 -0.08 -13.56
CA ARG A 266 15.41 0.15 -14.05
C ARG A 266 15.06 1.63 -13.97
N TYR A 267 15.50 2.35 -12.94
CA TYR A 267 15.12 3.74 -12.72
C TYR A 267 16.16 4.75 -13.20
N ASP A 268 17.42 4.32 -13.36
CA ASP A 268 18.49 5.05 -14.03
C ASP A 268 18.31 4.93 -15.55
N THR A 269 17.27 5.62 -16.03
CA THR A 269 16.83 5.53 -17.43
C THR A 269 17.73 6.30 -18.38
N ASN A 270 18.49 7.28 -17.87
CA ASN A 270 19.46 8.05 -18.63
C ASN A 270 20.86 7.39 -18.64
N GLY A 271 21.12 6.43 -17.73
CA GLY A 271 22.35 5.66 -17.64
C GLY A 271 23.55 6.43 -17.08
N ASP A 272 23.32 7.50 -16.32
CA ASP A 272 24.36 8.36 -15.77
C ASP A 272 24.91 7.87 -14.41
N GLY A 273 24.29 6.84 -13.82
CA GLY A 273 24.71 6.28 -12.53
C GLY A 273 24.13 7.01 -11.31
N TYR A 274 23.16 7.90 -11.51
CA TYR A 274 22.43 8.63 -10.49
C TYR A 274 20.92 8.40 -10.62
N LEU A 275 20.23 8.33 -9.48
CA LEU A 275 18.77 8.41 -9.45
C LEU A 275 18.36 9.78 -8.92
N THR A 276 17.64 10.53 -9.75
CA THR A 276 17.15 11.88 -9.46
C THR A 276 15.66 12.00 -9.73
N LEU A 277 15.00 13.02 -9.18
CA LEU A 277 13.61 13.31 -9.52
C LEU A 277 13.38 13.68 -11.00
N ALA A 278 14.45 13.96 -11.75
CA ALA A 278 14.39 14.27 -13.17
C ALA A 278 14.38 13.02 -14.06
N ASP A 279 14.72 11.85 -13.51
CA ASP A 279 14.74 10.62 -14.30
C ASP A 279 13.33 10.23 -14.76
N PRO A 280 13.15 9.99 -16.07
CA PRO A 280 11.85 9.59 -16.57
C PRO A 280 11.41 8.26 -15.99
N ALA A 281 10.10 8.10 -15.83
CA ALA A 281 9.53 6.84 -15.38
C ALA A 281 9.92 5.71 -16.37
N PRO A 282 10.37 4.54 -15.89
CA PRO A 282 10.72 3.45 -16.77
C PRO A 282 9.51 2.94 -17.55
N ALA A 283 9.77 2.40 -18.74
CA ALA A 283 8.75 1.73 -19.52
C ALA A 283 8.03 0.65 -18.68
N PRO A 284 6.69 0.53 -18.83
CA PRO A 284 5.94 -0.56 -18.23
C PRO A 284 6.57 -1.91 -18.58
N ARG A 285 6.66 -2.82 -17.61
CA ARG A 285 7.05 -4.20 -17.91
C ARG A 285 5.99 -4.77 -18.85
N GLN A 286 6.41 -5.23 -20.04
CA GLN A 286 5.55 -6.08 -20.86
C GLN A 286 5.33 -7.37 -20.07
N GLN A 287 4.10 -7.61 -19.62
CA GLN A 287 3.72 -8.91 -19.09
C GLN A 287 3.63 -9.84 -20.30
N GLU A 288 4.64 -10.68 -20.51
CA GLU A 288 4.44 -11.86 -21.34
C GLU A 288 3.37 -12.70 -20.63
N GLN A 289 2.18 -12.78 -21.23
CA GLN A 289 1.16 -13.73 -20.83
C GLN A 289 1.77 -15.11 -21.00
N SER A 290 2.19 -15.75 -19.91
CA SER A 290 2.47 -17.16 -19.92
C SER A 290 1.14 -17.89 -20.09
N ASP A 291 0.84 -18.28 -21.33
CA ASP A 291 -0.23 -19.21 -21.66
C ASP A 291 -0.05 -20.48 -20.84
N THR A 292 -0.73 -20.54 -19.69
CA THR A 292 -0.90 -21.79 -18.94
C THR A 292 -1.99 -22.57 -19.66
N THR A 293 -1.60 -23.19 -20.79
CA THR A 293 -2.45 -24.15 -21.50
C THR A 293 -2.70 -25.31 -20.56
N THR A 294 -3.95 -25.39 -20.08
CA THR A 294 -4.49 -26.54 -19.38
C THR A 294 -4.47 -27.72 -20.34
N ALA A 295 -3.50 -28.63 -20.17
CA ALA A 295 -3.53 -29.92 -20.83
C ALA A 295 -4.68 -30.74 -20.24
N GLN A 296 -5.84 -30.71 -20.91
CA GLN A 296 -6.86 -31.72 -20.74
C GLN A 296 -6.29 -33.07 -21.19
N VAL A 297 -5.97 -33.93 -20.23
CA VAL A 297 -5.74 -35.35 -20.48
C VAL A 297 -7.11 -35.98 -20.69
N SER A 298 -7.36 -36.38 -21.93
CA SER A 298 -8.42 -37.31 -22.31
C SER A 298 -7.75 -38.57 -22.82
N GLU A 299 -7.80 -39.63 -22.01
CA GLU A 299 -8.12 -41.02 -22.38
C GLU A 299 -8.27 -41.87 -21.11
#